data_AF-A0A2A5D9C6-F1
#
_entry.id   AF-A0A2A5D9C6-F1
#
_cell.length_a   1.000
_cell.length_b   1.000
_cell.length_c   1.000
_cell.angle_alpha   90.00
_cell.angle_beta   90.00
_cell.angle_gamma   90.00
#
_symmetry.space_group_name_H-M   'P 1'
#
loop_
_entity.id
_entity.type
_entity.pdbx_description
1 polymer ?
#
loop_
_entity_poly.entity_id
_entity_poly.type
_entity_poly.pdbx_seq_one_letter_code
_entity_poly.pdbx_strand_id
1 'polypeptide(L)'
;MMKQSLILLVALFASCASAPSNPVALGDQIIADLDAGLLSQAENKFEAVANDAKWRESLYPRFFAEARERYESGDFEGASVVLRFSVDQYSQASAMREALLYSLFQLRAHEEHPDAALVQELELVAQDLLDSGGPSLWTDLIAAQTAIDLGQTGRARNHYQRFVANWNGEPAELVTYVHDLGRYLNNPPSLGEEN
;
A
#
# COMPACT_ATOMS: atom_id res chain seq x y z
N MET A 1 19.74 -58.36 27.44
CA MET A 1 18.70 -57.32 27.50
C MET A 1 19.31 -56.07 28.14
N MET A 2 19.76 -55.11 27.34
CA MET A 2 20.23 -53.80 27.81
C MET A 2 19.50 -52.73 27.00
N LYS A 3 18.65 -51.94 27.66
CA LYS A 3 18.01 -50.74 27.10
C LYS A 3 19.00 -49.58 27.23
N GLN A 4 19.55 -49.13 26.12
CA GLN A 4 20.26 -47.84 26.04
C GLN A 4 19.22 -46.74 25.87
N SER A 5 19.06 -45.92 26.90
CA SER A 5 18.30 -44.67 26.85
C SER A 5 19.14 -43.64 26.11
N LEU A 6 18.72 -43.27 24.90
CA LEU A 6 19.27 -42.13 24.15
C LEU A 6 18.60 -40.86 24.68
N ILE A 7 19.34 -40.08 25.48
CA ILE A 7 18.92 -38.73 25.88
C ILE A 7 19.19 -37.81 24.68
N LEU A 8 18.11 -37.37 24.02
CA LEU A 8 18.17 -36.39 22.95
C LEU A 8 18.35 -35.00 23.58
N LEU A 9 19.58 -34.50 23.59
CA LEU A 9 19.91 -33.13 23.99
C LEU A 9 19.51 -32.20 22.83
N VAL A 10 18.34 -31.56 22.94
CA VAL A 10 17.94 -30.50 22.02
C VAL A 10 18.79 -29.27 22.34
N ALA A 11 19.78 -29.00 21.48
CA ALA A 11 20.56 -27.78 21.52
C ALA A 11 19.66 -26.60 21.13
N LEU A 12 19.27 -25.81 22.12
CA LEU A 12 18.71 -24.47 21.93
C LEU A 12 19.80 -23.58 21.34
N PHE A 13 19.77 -23.35 20.02
CA PHE A 13 20.51 -22.26 19.42
C PHE A 13 19.84 -20.96 19.82
N ALA A 14 20.30 -20.36 20.92
CA ALA A 14 20.14 -18.93 21.14
C ALA A 14 20.99 -18.23 20.09
N SER A 15 20.37 -17.91 18.95
CA SER A 15 20.94 -16.95 18.00
C SER A 15 21.01 -15.62 18.71
N CYS A 16 22.18 -15.29 19.27
CA CYS A 16 22.54 -13.94 19.65
C CYS A 16 22.56 -13.10 18.37
N ALA A 17 21.41 -12.62 17.92
CA ALA A 17 21.35 -11.54 16.96
C ALA A 17 22.00 -10.33 17.63
N SER A 18 23.22 -9.99 17.21
CA SER A 18 23.86 -8.74 17.60
C SER A 18 22.88 -7.61 17.31
N ALA A 19 22.56 -6.81 18.33
CA ALA A 19 21.67 -5.67 18.17
C ALA A 19 22.16 -4.83 16.97
N PRO A 20 21.26 -4.41 16.07
CA PRO A 20 21.64 -3.66 14.88
C PRO A 20 22.46 -2.44 15.28
N SER A 21 23.56 -2.20 14.55
CA SER A 21 24.54 -1.17 14.92
C SER A 21 24.09 0.25 14.60
N ASN A 22 23.13 0.42 13.68
CA ASN A 22 22.51 1.71 13.37
C ASN A 22 21.11 1.54 12.69
N PRO A 23 20.25 2.57 12.69
CA PRO A 23 18.91 2.52 12.10
C PRO A 23 18.87 2.25 10.60
N VAL A 24 19.83 2.75 9.83
CA VAL A 24 19.84 2.57 8.37
C VAL A 24 20.02 1.09 8.02
N ALA A 25 21.04 0.45 8.61
CA ALA A 25 21.31 -0.96 8.38
C ALA A 25 20.16 -1.87 8.85
N LEU A 26 19.44 -1.49 9.92
CA LEU A 26 18.24 -2.21 10.33
C LEU A 26 17.10 -2.02 9.31
N GLY A 27 16.89 -0.80 8.84
CA GLY A 27 15.90 -0.50 7.81
C GLY A 27 16.14 -1.31 6.54
N ASP A 28 17.39 -1.39 6.08
CA ASP A 28 17.78 -2.20 4.91
C ASP A 28 17.53 -3.70 5.13
N GLN A 29 17.77 -4.22 6.35
CA GLN A 29 17.47 -5.61 6.68
C GLN A 29 15.96 -5.90 6.73
N ILE A 30 15.16 -4.95 7.20
CA ILE A 30 13.70 -5.07 7.21
C ILE A 30 13.20 -5.08 5.76
N ILE A 31 13.68 -4.17 4.91
CA ILE A 31 13.31 -4.12 3.48
C ILE A 31 13.70 -5.43 2.78
N ALA A 32 14.90 -5.95 3.02
CA ALA A 32 15.34 -7.23 2.44
C ALA A 32 14.48 -8.42 2.89
N ASP A 33 13.99 -8.43 4.15
CA ASP A 33 13.04 -9.44 4.60
C ASP A 33 11.70 -9.31 3.88
N LEU A 34 11.21 -8.08 3.66
CA LEU A 34 9.97 -7.83 2.93
C LEU A 34 10.08 -8.32 1.47
N ASP A 35 11.21 -8.05 0.80
CA ASP A 35 11.49 -8.52 -0.55
C ASP A 35 11.52 -10.05 -0.66
N ALA A 36 11.95 -10.72 0.42
CA ALA A 36 11.96 -12.16 0.52
C ALA A 36 10.61 -12.76 0.96
N GLY A 37 9.57 -11.94 1.16
CA GLY A 37 8.26 -12.37 1.67
C GLY A 37 8.28 -12.81 3.14
N LEU A 38 9.30 -12.41 3.90
CA LEU A 38 9.52 -12.80 5.30
C LEU A 38 8.91 -11.78 6.28
N LEU A 39 7.61 -11.49 6.13
CA LEU A 39 6.90 -10.46 6.90
C LEU A 39 7.12 -10.57 8.42
N SER A 40 6.99 -11.76 9.00
CA SER A 40 7.19 -11.94 10.44
C SER A 40 8.62 -11.63 10.90
N GLN A 41 9.63 -11.79 10.04
CA GLN A 41 11.01 -11.42 10.38
C GLN A 41 11.20 -9.90 10.36
N ALA A 42 10.62 -9.24 9.35
CA ALA A 42 10.57 -7.78 9.26
C ALA A 42 9.89 -7.15 10.48
N GLU A 43 8.72 -7.69 10.87
CA GLU A 43 7.98 -7.27 12.08
C GLU A 43 8.80 -7.46 13.35
N ASN A 44 9.41 -8.63 13.54
CA ASN A 44 10.24 -8.91 14.72
C ASN A 44 11.44 -7.95 14.83
N LYS A 45 12.07 -7.61 13.69
CA LYS A 45 13.17 -6.65 13.63
C LYS A 45 12.72 -5.23 13.98
N PHE A 46 11.55 -4.82 13.51
CA PHE A 46 10.98 -3.52 13.85
C PHE A 46 10.57 -3.44 15.33
N GLU A 47 9.87 -4.45 15.83
CA GLU A 47 9.37 -4.49 17.22
C GLU A 47 10.51 -4.46 18.24
N ALA A 48 11.66 -5.07 17.92
CA ALA A 48 12.86 -5.02 18.75
C ALA A 48 13.36 -3.59 19.05
N VAL A 49 12.99 -2.60 18.22
CA VAL A 49 13.35 -1.19 18.39
C VAL A 49 12.13 -0.25 18.49
N ALA A 50 10.90 -0.77 18.41
CA ALA A 50 9.68 0.03 18.32
C ALA A 50 9.41 0.92 19.55
N ASN A 51 9.96 0.55 20.72
CA ASN A 51 9.82 1.34 21.94
C ASN A 51 10.85 2.49 22.04
N ASP A 52 11.82 2.57 21.13
CA ASP A 52 12.77 3.68 21.06
C ASP A 52 12.37 4.67 19.95
N ALA A 53 11.87 5.84 20.36
CA ALA A 53 11.42 6.89 19.45
C ALA A 53 12.51 7.30 18.45
N LYS A 54 13.78 7.34 18.86
CA LYS A 54 14.89 7.72 17.99
C LYS A 54 15.05 6.72 16.85
N TRP A 55 14.90 5.42 17.13
CA TRP A 55 14.93 4.39 16.09
C TRP A 55 13.73 4.51 15.16
N ARG A 56 12.51 4.65 15.71
CA ARG A 56 11.30 4.78 14.89
C ARG A 56 11.33 6.00 13.97
N GLU A 57 11.76 7.15 14.48
CA GLU A 57 11.89 8.38 13.69
C GLU A 57 12.96 8.25 12.60
N SER A 58 13.99 7.44 12.82
CA SER A 58 15.05 7.21 11.82
C SER A 58 14.63 6.19 10.74
N LEU A 59 13.80 5.20 11.09
CA LEU A 59 13.34 4.17 10.15
C LEU A 59 12.27 4.68 9.18
N TYR A 60 11.39 5.57 9.65
CA TYR A 60 10.31 6.15 8.84
C TYR A 60 10.80 6.73 7.48
N PRO A 61 11.76 7.68 7.45
CA PRO A 61 12.22 8.26 6.19
C PRO A 61 12.93 7.25 5.31
N ARG A 62 13.55 6.20 5.89
CA ARG A 62 14.20 5.14 5.10
C ARG A 62 13.17 4.31 4.33
N PHE A 63 12.09 3.88 4.98
CA PHE A 63 11.01 3.13 4.31
C PHE A 63 10.30 3.98 3.26
N PHE A 64 10.03 5.25 3.57
CA PHE A 64 9.40 6.15 2.60
C PHE A 64 10.30 6.39 1.38
N ALA A 65 11.61 6.54 1.58
CA ALA A 65 12.57 6.70 0.48
C ALA A 65 12.65 5.44 -0.40
N GLU A 66 12.68 4.25 0.20
CA GLU A 66 12.66 2.97 -0.53
C GLU A 66 11.41 2.85 -1.41
N ALA A 67 10.24 3.06 -0.81
CA ALA A 67 8.96 2.97 -1.51
C ALA A 67 8.90 3.96 -2.69
N ARG A 68 9.42 5.18 -2.48
CA ARG A 68 9.51 6.19 -3.52
C ARG A 68 10.43 5.77 -4.66
N GLU A 69 11.62 5.26 -4.38
CA GLU A 69 12.57 4.80 -5.41
C GLU A 69 11.94 3.70 -6.28
N ARG A 70 11.27 2.74 -5.64
CA ARG A 70 10.55 1.67 -6.35
C ARG A 70 9.42 2.22 -7.21
N TYR A 71 8.58 3.11 -6.65
CA TYR A 71 7.51 3.77 -7.38
C TYR A 71 8.03 4.52 -8.61
N GLU A 72 9.09 5.32 -8.46
CA GLU A 72 9.71 6.08 -9.54
C GLU A 72 10.34 5.18 -10.61
N SER A 73 10.79 3.98 -10.24
CA SER A 73 11.30 2.96 -11.17
C SER A 73 10.22 2.12 -11.85
N GLY A 74 8.95 2.28 -11.46
CA GLY A 74 7.82 1.48 -11.96
C GLY A 74 7.58 0.16 -11.22
N ASP A 75 8.35 -0.14 -10.17
CA ASP A 75 8.12 -1.27 -9.27
C ASP A 75 7.02 -0.95 -8.25
N PHE A 76 5.78 -0.84 -8.74
CA PHE A 76 4.62 -0.53 -7.90
C PHE A 76 4.29 -1.67 -6.93
N GLU A 77 4.61 -2.91 -7.27
CA GLU A 77 4.37 -4.06 -6.38
C GLU A 77 5.31 -3.99 -5.17
N GLY A 78 6.62 -3.86 -5.42
CA GLY A 78 7.62 -3.70 -4.38
C GLY A 78 7.40 -2.44 -3.55
N ALA A 79 7.03 -1.31 -4.17
CA ALA A 79 6.66 -0.10 -3.44
C ALA A 79 5.48 -0.35 -2.48
N SER A 80 4.43 -1.02 -2.97
CA SER A 80 3.23 -1.34 -2.16
C SER A 80 3.56 -2.26 -0.99
N VAL A 81 4.47 -3.23 -1.15
CA VAL A 81 4.92 -4.11 -0.06
C VAL A 81 5.56 -3.31 1.08
N VAL A 82 6.50 -2.41 0.77
CA VAL A 82 7.15 -1.56 1.78
C VAL A 82 6.13 -0.62 2.43
N LEU A 83 5.22 -0.05 1.65
CA LEU A 83 4.20 0.89 2.13
C LEU A 83 3.16 0.23 3.04
N ARG A 84 2.68 -0.98 2.71
CA ARG A 84 1.77 -1.75 3.59
C ARG A 84 2.39 -1.96 4.97
N PHE A 85 3.60 -2.52 4.99
CA PHE A 85 4.36 -2.69 6.23
C PHE A 85 4.48 -1.37 6.99
N SER A 86 4.81 -0.29 6.29
CA SER A 86 5.01 1.01 6.92
C SER A 86 3.70 1.62 7.46
N VAL A 87 2.58 1.47 6.77
CA VAL A 87 1.26 1.93 7.26
C VAL A 87 0.88 1.19 8.54
N ASP A 88 1.14 -0.12 8.62
CA ASP A 88 0.89 -0.93 9.82
C ASP A 88 1.74 -0.45 11.00
N GLN A 89 3.04 -0.19 10.76
CA GLN A 89 3.95 0.27 11.80
C GLN A 89 3.78 1.76 12.16
N TYR A 90 3.25 2.58 11.26
CA TYR A 90 3.10 4.02 11.40
C TYR A 90 1.65 4.45 11.11
N SER A 91 0.71 3.91 11.87
CA SER A 91 -0.74 4.14 11.71
C SER A 91 -1.22 5.60 11.87
N GLN A 92 -0.34 6.57 12.11
CA GLN A 92 -0.69 8.00 12.11
C GLN A 92 -0.10 8.76 10.90
N ALA A 93 0.69 8.08 10.06
CA ALA A 93 1.34 8.68 8.91
C ALA A 93 0.42 8.68 7.68
N SER A 94 -0.39 9.73 7.54
CA SER A 94 -1.25 9.94 6.36
C SER A 94 -0.46 9.91 5.04
N ALA A 95 0.76 10.45 5.02
CA ALA A 95 1.61 10.44 3.83
C ALA A 95 1.97 9.02 3.34
N MET A 96 2.16 8.05 4.26
CA MET A 96 2.42 6.66 3.87
C MET A 96 1.17 5.98 3.30
N ARG A 97 0.00 6.27 3.87
CA ARG A 97 -1.29 5.79 3.34
C ARG A 97 -1.58 6.37 1.97
N GLU A 98 -1.33 7.66 1.78
CA GLU A 98 -1.50 8.32 0.50
C GLU A 98 -0.54 7.72 -0.55
N ALA A 99 0.73 7.52 -0.20
CA ALA A 99 1.67 6.84 -1.07
C ALA A 99 1.24 5.40 -1.38
N LEU A 100 0.72 4.66 -0.40
CA LEU A 100 0.16 3.31 -0.61
C LEU A 100 -1.00 3.36 -1.60
N LEU A 101 -1.95 4.29 -1.42
CA LEU A 101 -3.08 4.48 -2.31
C LEU A 101 -2.63 4.71 -3.76
N TYR A 102 -1.63 5.58 -3.97
CA TYR A 102 -1.09 5.83 -5.31
C TYR A 102 -0.38 4.61 -5.90
N SER A 103 0.40 3.89 -5.11
CA SER A 103 1.09 2.68 -5.56
C SER A 103 0.10 1.58 -5.98
N LEU A 104 -0.94 1.36 -5.19
CA LEU A 104 -2.02 0.42 -5.51
C LEU A 104 -2.81 0.86 -6.75
N PHE A 105 -3.05 2.16 -6.90
CA PHE A 105 -3.77 2.67 -8.07
C PHE A 105 -2.98 2.44 -9.35
N GLN A 106 -1.65 2.59 -9.29
CA GLN A 106 -0.79 2.27 -10.42
C GLN A 106 -0.82 0.78 -10.75
N LEU A 107 -0.78 -0.11 -9.77
CA LEU A 107 -0.96 -1.55 -10.01
C LEU A 107 -2.26 -1.83 -10.78
N ARG A 108 -3.38 -1.28 -10.30
CA ARG A 108 -4.68 -1.45 -10.97
C ARG A 108 -4.69 -0.87 -12.37
N ALA A 109 -4.01 0.26 -12.59
CA ALA A 109 -3.97 0.91 -13.90
C ALA A 109 -3.24 0.06 -14.96
N HIS A 110 -2.35 -0.84 -14.52
CA HIS A 110 -1.64 -1.78 -15.40
C HIS A 110 -2.41 -3.07 -15.67
N GLU A 111 -3.54 -3.29 -15.00
CA GLU A 111 -4.40 -4.44 -15.23
C GLU A 111 -5.50 -4.13 -16.25
N GLU A 112 -5.67 -5.01 -17.23
CA GLU A 112 -6.77 -4.94 -18.21
C GLU A 112 -8.13 -5.25 -17.54
N HIS A 113 -8.12 -6.16 -16.57
CA HIS A 113 -9.28 -6.53 -15.77
C HIS A 113 -8.98 -6.29 -14.29
N PRO A 114 -9.88 -5.63 -13.55
CA PRO A 114 -9.65 -5.32 -12.15
C PRO A 114 -9.54 -6.61 -11.31
N ASP A 115 -8.40 -6.84 -10.66
CA ASP A 115 -8.27 -7.85 -9.60
C ASP A 115 -9.14 -7.45 -8.40
N ALA A 116 -10.07 -8.32 -8.03
CA ALA A 116 -11.04 -8.04 -6.96
C ALA A 116 -10.38 -7.76 -5.59
N ALA A 117 -9.28 -8.43 -5.27
CA ALA A 117 -8.56 -8.19 -4.02
C ALA A 117 -7.85 -6.84 -4.05
N LEU A 118 -7.22 -6.48 -5.17
CA LEU A 118 -6.58 -5.17 -5.35
C LEU A 118 -7.60 -4.03 -5.27
N VAL A 119 -8.75 -4.18 -5.94
CA VAL A 119 -9.83 -3.18 -5.92
C VAL A 119 -10.42 -3.03 -4.52
N GLN A 120 -10.58 -4.13 -3.78
CA GLN A 120 -11.04 -4.09 -2.40
C GLN A 120 -10.02 -3.38 -1.49
N GLU A 121 -8.72 -3.66 -1.66
CA GLU A 121 -7.67 -2.99 -0.90
C GLU A 121 -7.64 -1.48 -1.21
N LEU A 122 -7.76 -1.10 -2.48
CA LEU A 122 -7.89 0.30 -2.90
C LEU A 122 -9.06 1.00 -2.22
N GLU A 123 -10.24 0.37 -2.16
CA GLU A 123 -11.42 0.93 -1.49
C GLU A 123 -11.14 1.15 0.00
N LEU A 124 -10.53 0.17 0.67
CA LEU A 124 -10.21 0.24 2.10
C LEU A 124 -9.18 1.34 2.41
N VAL A 125 -8.09 1.41 1.65
CA VAL A 125 -7.05 2.44 1.86
C VAL A 125 -7.58 3.83 1.56
N ALA A 126 -8.37 4.00 0.50
CA ALA A 126 -9.01 5.28 0.18
C ALA A 126 -9.96 5.73 1.31
N GLN A 127 -10.78 4.82 1.83
CA GLN A 127 -11.71 5.13 2.91
C GLN A 127 -10.97 5.48 4.21
N ASP A 128 -9.95 4.72 4.60
CA ASP A 128 -9.13 5.00 5.79
C ASP A 128 -8.43 6.38 5.69
N LEU A 129 -7.97 6.75 4.48
CA LEU A 129 -7.38 8.06 4.25
C LEU A 129 -8.40 9.20 4.39
N LEU A 130 -9.64 9.01 3.89
CA LEU A 130 -10.72 10.00 4.07
C LEU A 130 -11.12 10.14 5.55
N ASP A 131 -11.28 9.01 6.25
CA ASP A 131 -11.71 8.99 7.66
C ASP A 131 -10.66 9.61 8.59
N SER A 132 -9.37 9.53 8.22
CA SER A 132 -8.26 10.17 8.94
C SER A 132 -8.04 11.65 8.58
N GLY A 133 -8.88 12.24 7.72
CA GLY A 133 -8.77 13.63 7.31
C GLY A 133 -7.65 13.90 6.29
N GLY A 134 -7.24 12.86 5.54
CA GLY A 134 -6.28 12.96 4.45
C GLY A 134 -6.80 13.78 3.26
N PRO A 135 -5.94 14.03 2.27
CA PRO A 135 -6.29 14.85 1.11
C PRO A 135 -7.43 14.20 0.32
N SER A 136 -8.51 14.97 0.07
CA SER A 136 -9.72 14.44 -0.56
C SER A 136 -9.67 14.42 -2.09
N LEU A 137 -8.90 15.31 -2.73
CA LEU A 137 -8.97 15.50 -4.18
C LEU A 137 -8.60 14.21 -4.93
N TRP A 138 -7.35 13.76 -4.83
CA TRP A 138 -6.91 12.55 -5.54
C TRP A 138 -7.61 11.28 -5.05
N THR A 139 -7.95 11.25 -3.76
CA THR A 139 -8.70 10.14 -3.16
C THR A 139 -10.09 10.00 -3.78
N ASP A 140 -10.79 11.10 -4.08
CA ASP A 140 -12.08 11.05 -4.77
C ASP A 140 -11.96 10.58 -6.23
N LEU A 141 -10.87 10.93 -6.94
CA LEU A 141 -10.65 10.41 -8.30
C LEU A 141 -10.42 8.89 -8.29
N ILE A 142 -9.57 8.41 -7.38
CA ILE A 142 -9.27 6.98 -7.24
C ILE A 142 -10.53 6.22 -6.79
N ALA A 143 -11.25 6.73 -5.80
CA ALA A 143 -12.49 6.12 -5.34
C ALA A 143 -13.59 6.09 -6.42
N ALA A 144 -13.60 7.06 -7.35
CA ALA A 144 -14.49 7.01 -8.51
C ALA A 144 -14.14 5.82 -9.43
N GLN A 145 -12.85 5.62 -9.74
CA GLN A 145 -12.39 4.47 -10.53
C GLN A 145 -12.67 3.14 -9.84
N THR A 146 -12.35 3.02 -8.55
CA THR A 146 -12.61 1.83 -7.74
C THR A 146 -14.10 1.48 -7.74
N ALA A 147 -14.98 2.47 -7.59
CA ALA A 147 -16.41 2.24 -7.64
C ALA A 147 -16.91 1.82 -9.06
N ILE A 148 -16.24 2.25 -10.14
CA ILE A 148 -16.52 1.74 -11.49
C ILE A 148 -16.12 0.26 -11.60
N ASP A 149 -14.93 -0.09 -11.12
CA ASP A 149 -14.42 -1.45 -11.18
C ASP A 149 -15.32 -2.43 -10.39
N LEU A 150 -15.97 -1.94 -9.33
CA LEU A 150 -16.97 -2.68 -8.54
C LEU A 150 -18.40 -2.66 -9.15
N GLY A 151 -18.62 -2.02 -10.29
CA GLY A 151 -19.94 -1.87 -10.92
C GLY A 151 -20.91 -0.92 -10.18
N GLN A 152 -20.40 -0.08 -9.28
CA GLN A 152 -21.17 0.80 -8.40
C GLN A 152 -21.29 2.22 -8.99
N THR A 153 -21.88 2.33 -10.18
CA THR A 153 -21.94 3.59 -10.97
C THR A 153 -22.49 4.80 -10.20
N GLY A 154 -23.47 4.58 -9.30
CA GLY A 154 -24.02 5.65 -8.45
C GLY A 154 -22.99 6.22 -7.47
N ARG A 155 -22.20 5.36 -6.80
CA ARG A 155 -21.11 5.80 -5.92
C ARG A 155 -20.01 6.45 -6.74
N ALA A 156 -19.62 5.86 -7.87
CA ALA A 156 -18.61 6.42 -8.75
C ALA A 156 -18.93 7.85 -9.20
N ARG A 157 -20.20 8.11 -9.58
CA ARG A 157 -20.66 9.45 -9.96
C ARG A 157 -20.51 10.45 -8.82
N ASN A 158 -20.85 10.07 -7.58
CA ASN A 158 -20.74 10.95 -6.42
C ASN A 158 -19.27 11.31 -6.14
N HIS A 159 -18.35 10.33 -6.20
CA HIS A 159 -16.91 10.58 -6.05
C HIS A 159 -16.38 11.49 -7.17
N TYR A 160 -16.70 11.18 -8.42
CA TYR A 160 -16.29 11.98 -9.58
C TYR A 160 -16.77 13.43 -9.50
N GLN A 161 -18.02 13.66 -9.09
CA GLN A 161 -18.56 15.01 -8.93
C GLN A 161 -17.82 15.81 -7.85
N ARG A 162 -17.47 15.18 -6.72
CA ARG A 162 -16.67 15.84 -5.69
C ARG A 162 -15.25 16.14 -6.17
N PHE A 163 -14.63 15.22 -6.90
CA PHE A 163 -13.33 15.46 -7.52
C PHE A 163 -13.37 16.68 -8.46
N VAL A 164 -14.25 16.67 -9.47
CA VAL A 164 -14.31 17.74 -10.48
C VAL A 164 -14.69 19.10 -9.88
N ALA A 165 -15.49 19.12 -8.82
CA ALA A 165 -15.83 20.37 -8.13
C ALA A 165 -14.62 21.05 -7.46
N ASN A 166 -13.58 20.28 -7.13
CA ASN A 166 -12.38 20.76 -6.45
C ASN A 166 -11.13 20.73 -7.35
N TRP A 167 -11.21 20.09 -8.52
CA TRP A 167 -10.10 19.96 -9.45
C TRP A 167 -9.95 21.21 -10.30
N ASN A 168 -8.76 21.80 -10.29
CA ASN A 168 -8.43 23.03 -11.01
C ASN A 168 -7.90 22.77 -12.43
N GLY A 169 -7.87 21.52 -12.89
CA GLY A 169 -7.31 21.13 -14.18
C GLY A 169 -5.86 20.64 -14.13
N GLU A 170 -5.23 20.61 -12.94
CA GLU A 170 -3.84 20.17 -12.77
C GLU A 170 -3.73 18.85 -11.99
N PRO A 171 -2.82 17.93 -12.37
CA PRO A 171 -1.85 18.07 -13.44
C PRO A 171 -2.51 17.86 -14.82
N ALA A 172 -2.10 18.66 -15.81
CA ALA A 172 -2.70 18.71 -17.15
C ALA A 172 -2.71 17.33 -17.86
N GLU A 173 -1.77 16.45 -17.52
CA GLU A 173 -1.67 15.08 -18.04
C GLU A 173 -2.91 14.23 -17.71
N LEU A 174 -3.64 14.56 -16.64
CA LEU A 174 -4.85 13.83 -16.25
C LEU A 174 -6.12 14.31 -16.96
N VAL A 175 -6.08 15.40 -17.74
CA VAL A 175 -7.28 15.98 -18.38
C VAL A 175 -8.02 14.98 -19.24
N THR A 176 -7.31 14.22 -20.08
CA THR A 176 -7.95 13.21 -20.92
C THR A 176 -8.62 12.13 -20.09
N TYR A 177 -7.92 11.62 -19.06
CA TYR A 177 -8.46 10.60 -18.16
C TYR A 177 -9.73 11.08 -17.45
N VAL A 178 -9.71 12.27 -16.88
CA VAL A 178 -10.86 12.86 -16.18
C VAL A 178 -12.06 13.03 -17.13
N HIS A 179 -11.83 13.51 -18.35
CA HIS A 179 -12.89 13.65 -19.35
C HIS A 179 -13.47 12.30 -19.77
N ASP A 180 -12.63 11.29 -19.98
CA ASP A 180 -13.09 9.94 -20.33
C ASP A 180 -13.91 9.30 -19.22
N LEU A 181 -13.48 9.47 -17.97
CA LEU A 181 -14.21 9.03 -16.79
C LEU A 181 -15.60 9.71 -16.72
N GLY A 182 -15.65 11.02 -16.96
CA GLY A 182 -16.90 11.78 -17.03
C GLY A 182 -17.81 11.31 -18.16
N ARG A 183 -17.26 11.00 -19.34
CA ARG A 183 -18.02 10.46 -20.47
C ARG A 183 -18.63 9.10 -20.11
N TYR A 184 -17.84 8.20 -19.52
CA TYR A 184 -18.30 6.88 -19.09
C TYR A 184 -19.43 6.98 -18.05
N LEU A 185 -19.29 7.85 -17.04
CA LEU A 185 -20.26 7.96 -15.95
C LEU A 185 -21.58 8.65 -16.35
N ASN A 186 -21.56 9.48 -17.39
CA ASN A 186 -22.76 10.17 -17.90
C ASN A 186 -23.47 9.38 -19.00
N ASN A 187 -22.72 8.61 -19.80
CA ASN A 187 -23.24 7.76 -20.87
C ASN A 187 -22.68 6.34 -20.69
N PRO A 188 -23.11 5.60 -19.65
CA PRO A 188 -22.63 4.23 -19.47
C PRO A 188 -23.00 3.43 -20.73
N PRO A 189 -22.08 2.62 -21.28
CA PRO A 189 -22.42 1.77 -22.41
C PRO A 189 -23.67 0.99 -22.05
N SER A 190 -24.70 1.06 -22.90
CA SER A 190 -25.89 0.23 -22.73
C SER A 190 -25.40 -1.20 -22.61
N LEU A 191 -25.69 -1.86 -21.48
CA LEU A 191 -25.50 -3.29 -21.37
C LEU A 191 -26.22 -3.88 -22.58
N GLY A 192 -25.43 -4.31 -23.56
CA GLY A 192 -25.97 -4.97 -24.74
C GLY A 192 -26.80 -6.11 -24.22
N GLU A 193 -28.04 -6.20 -24.71
CA GLU A 193 -28.84 -7.41 -24.58
C GLU A 193 -27.96 -8.58 -25.06
N GLU A 194 -27.46 -9.36 -24.10
CA GLU A 194 -26.90 -10.68 -24.38
C GLU A 194 -28.04 -11.49 -25.00
N ASN A 195 -27.98 -11.66 -26.32
CA ASN A 195 -28.74 -12.69 -27.03
C ASN A 195 -28.04 -14.03 -26.89
#